data_AF-A0A5R2MZ02-F1
#
_entry.id   AF-A0A5R2MZ02-F1
#
_cell.length_a   1.000
_cell.length_b   1.000
_cell.length_c   1.000
_cell.angle_alpha   90.00
_cell.angle_beta   90.00
_cell.angle_gamma   90.00
#
_symmetry.space_group_name_H-M   'P 1'
#
loop_
_entity.id
_entity.type
_entity.pdbx_description
1 polymer ?
#
loop_
_entity_poly.entity_id
_entity_poly.type
_entity_poly.pdbx_seq_one_letter_code
_entity_poly.pdbx_strand_id
1 'polypeptide(L)' 'GLALVAKIVGEHGGIIECDSTPRATTFRVLMPAWKETALGADQDGEGDRK' A
#
# COMPACT_ATOMS: atom_id res chain seq x y z
N GLY A 1 -6.66 -2.43 16.01
CA GLY A 1 -6.07 -1.17 15.52
C GLY A 1 -5.80 -1.25 14.03
N LEU A 2 -4.77 -2.00 13.62
CA LEU A 2 -4.33 -2.07 12.22
C LEU A 2 -5.39 -2.53 11.22
N ALA A 3 -6.37 -3.37 11.63
CA ALA A 3 -7.48 -3.78 10.76
C ALA A 3 -8.30 -2.59 10.23
N LEU A 4 -8.53 -1.56 11.06
CA LEU A 4 -9.22 -0.34 10.64
C LEU A 4 -8.36 0.49 9.69
N VAL A 5 -7.07 0.62 9.99
CA VAL A 5 -6.13 1.37 9.16
C VAL A 5 -5.99 0.72 7.79
N ALA A 6 -5.85 -0.61 7.75
CA ALA A 6 -5.82 -1.39 6.52
C ALA A 6 -7.10 -1.24 5.70
N LYS A 7 -8.26 -1.21 6.37
CA LYS A 7 -9.56 -0.98 5.72
C LYS A 7 -9.60 0.38 5.04
N ILE A 8 -9.21 1.46 5.73
CA ILE A 8 -9.18 2.82 5.18
C ILE A 8 -8.16 2.93 4.06
N VAL A 9 -6.91 2.55 4.31
CA VAL A 9 -5.81 2.68 3.34
C VAL A 9 -6.11 1.86 2.08
N GLY A 10 -6.64 0.63 2.23
CA GLY A 10 -7.04 -0.23 1.11
C GLY A 10 -8.19 0.35 0.29
N GLU A 11 -9.22 0.94 0.91
CA GLU A 11 -10.29 1.63 0.18
C GLU A 11 -9.77 2.81 -0.65
N HIS A 12 -8.68 3.42 -0.20
CA HIS A 12 -8.01 4.50 -0.92
C HIS A 12 -6.89 4.00 -1.85
N GLY A 13 -6.75 2.70 -2.08
CA GLY A 13 -5.75 2.12 -2.99
C GLY A 13 -4.31 2.33 -2.51
N GLY A 14 -4.13 2.62 -1.22
CA GLY A 14 -2.82 2.65 -0.57
C GLY A 14 -2.42 1.27 -0.06
N ILE A 15 -1.15 1.13 0.30
CA ILE A 15 -0.53 -0.11 0.80
C ILE A 15 0.11 0.18 2.16
N ILE A 16 0.11 -0.81 3.05
CA ILE A 16 0.76 -0.74 4.35
C ILE A 16 1.92 -1.74 4.38
N GLU A 17 3.14 -1.26 4.55
CA GLU A 17 4.31 -2.09 4.85
C GLU A 17 4.53 -2.18 6.36
N CYS A 18 4.95 -3.35 6.82
CA CYS A 18 5.31 -3.60 8.20
C CYS A 18 6.76 -4.09 8.24
N ASP A 19 7.64 -3.27 8.82
CA ASP A 19 9.00 -3.65 9.14
C ASP A 19 9.10 -3.82 10.66
N SER A 20 9.37 -5.04 11.13
CA SER A 20 9.51 -5.33 12.55
C SER A 20 10.91 -5.84 12.84
N THR A 21 11.66 -5.06 13.61
CA THR A 21 12.96 -5.44 14.17
C THR A 21 12.81 -5.67 15.67
N PRO A 22 13.72 -6.44 16.30
CA PRO A 22 13.64 -6.75 17.73
C PRO A 22 13.56 -5.55 18.69
N ARG A 23 13.94 -4.34 18.24
CA ARG A 23 13.91 -3.11 19.05
C ARG A 23 12.87 -2.08 18.58
N ALA A 24 12.30 -2.23 17.38
CA ALA A 24 11.38 -1.26 16.83
C ALA A 24 10.50 -1.88 15.74
N THR A 25 9.25 -1.49 15.69
CA THR A 25 8.35 -1.80 14.57
C THR A 25 7.97 -0.51 13.88
N THR A 26 8.15 -0.47 12.55
CA THR A 26 7.84 0.65 11.69
C THR A 26 6.75 0.25 10.71
N PHE A 27 5.68 1.03 10.66
CA PHE A 27 4.63 0.89 9.65
C PHE A 27 4.76 2.03 8.66
N ARG A 28 4.78 1.73 7.35
CA ARG A 28 4.84 2.74 6.29
C ARG A 28 3.58 2.64 5.44
N VAL A 29 2.95 3.78 5.19
CA VAL A 29 1.76 3.86 4.33
C VAL A 29 2.19 4.48 3.01
N LEU A 30 2.07 3.69 1.94
CA LEU A 30 2.29 4.15 0.58
C LEU A 30 0.95 4.53 -0.02
N MET A 31 0.85 5.76 -0.51
CA MET A 31 -0.34 6.25 -1.21
C MET A 31 -0.02 6.38 -2.70
N PRO A 32 -0.98 6.08 -3.59
CA PRO A 32 -0.82 6.34 -5.01
C PRO A 32 -0.58 7.83 -5.24
N ALA A 33 0.49 8.17 -5.98
CA ALA A 33 0.94 9.55 -6.20
C ALA A 33 -0.08 10.41 -6.96
N TRP A 34 -1.01 9.77 -7.69
CA TRP A 34 -2.11 10.43 -8.39
C TRP A 34 -3.31 9.48 -8.45
N LYS A 35 -4.48 9.95 -8.00
CA LYS A 35 -5.77 9.26 -8.20
C LYS A 35 -6.70 10.21 -8.93
N GLU A 36 -6.66 10.21 -10.25
CA GLU A 36 -7.86 10.59 -10.99
C GLU A 36 -8.86 9.48 -10.73
N THR A 37 -10.00 9.80 -10.12
CA THR A 37 -11.04 8.85 -9.71
C THR A 37 -11.30 7.80 -10.80
N ALA A 38 -10.74 6.60 -10.58
CA ALA A 38 -11.02 5.34 -11.28
C ALA A 38 -11.29 5.43 -12.79
N LEU A 39 -10.24 5.67 -13.58
CA LEU A 39 -10.16 5.17 -14.97
C LEU A 39 -8.85 4.41 -15.14
N GLY A 40 -8.86 3.13 -14.79
CA GLY A 40 -7.90 2.14 -15.30
C GLY A 40 -6.53 2.07 -14.62
N ALA A 41 -6.42 1.35 -13.51
CA ALA A 41 -5.13 0.79 -13.10
C ALA A 41 -5.37 -0.55 -12.38
N ASP A 42 -5.79 -1.53 -13.17
CA ASP A 42 -5.25 -2.88 -13.06
C ASP A 42 -3.74 -2.75 -13.34
N GLN A 43 -2.92 -2.75 -12.30
CA GLN A 43 -1.48 -2.90 -12.44
C GLN A 43 -1.05 -4.01 -11.51
N ASP A 44 -1.33 -5.22 -11.99
CA ASP A 44 -0.55 -6.42 -11.76
C ASP A 44 0.94 -6.07 -11.68
N GLY A 45 1.57 -6.50 -10.59
CA GLY A 45 3.01 -6.52 -10.49
C GLY A 45 3.56 -7.59 -11.42
N GLU A 46 4.00 -7.20 -12.61
CA GLU A 46 4.95 -7.98 -13.39
C GLU A 46 6.31 -7.29 -13.31
N GLY A 47 7.11 -7.74 -12.34
CA GLY A 47 8.54 -7.66 -12.47
C GLY A 47 9.03 -8.71 -13.45
N ASP A 48 10.20 -8.47 -14.03
CA ASP A 48 11.12 -9.44 -14.63
C ASP A 48 11.29 -9.39 -16.18
N ARG A 49 12.56 -9.17 -16.56
CA ARG A 49 13.27 -9.46 -17.84
C ARG A 49 13.15 -8.49 -19.03
N LYS A 50 14.15 -7.59 -19.15
CA LYS A 50 15.16 -7.65 -20.23
C LYS A 50 16.41 -6.85 -19.91
#